data_AF-A0A1A8D8N7-F1
#
_entry.id   AF-A0A1A8D8N7-F1
#
_cell.length_a   1.000
_cell.length_b   1.000
_cell.length_c   1.000
_cell.angle_alpha   90.00
_cell.angle_beta   90.00
_cell.angle_gamma   90.00
#
_symmetry.space_group_name_H-M   'P 1'
#
loop_
_entity.id
_entity.type
_entity.pdbx_description
1 polymer ?
#
loop_
_entity_poly.entity_id
_entity_poly.type
_entity_poly.pdbx_seq_one_letter_code
_entity_poly.pdbx_strand_id
1 'polypeptide(L)'
;PVTAALHIVLGHLQQVDMCSFSSHGQLVHFGFSAMFGFGGRSLARAEKKRWMSSSRRREYALVKTLAKLRPEECQLSFLPAEKSNHSLFGHQDQDQEKVKES
;
A
#
# COMPACT_ATOMS: atom_id res chain seq x y z
N PRO A 1 -8.59 -12.77 6.96
CA PRO A 1 -9.72 -13.14 6.07
C PRO A 1 -11.10 -13.03 6.72
N VAL A 2 -11.25 -13.32 8.02
CA VAL A 2 -12.56 -13.44 8.68
C VAL A 2 -13.37 -12.13 8.63
N THR A 3 -12.72 -10.97 8.70
CA THR A 3 -13.42 -9.67 8.72
C THR A 3 -13.56 -9.03 7.33
N ALA A 4 -12.72 -9.37 6.35
CA ALA A 4 -12.75 -8.75 5.03
C ALA A 4 -14.07 -9.00 4.31
N ALA A 5 -14.57 -10.25 4.34
CA ALA A 5 -15.86 -10.60 3.76
C ALA A 5 -17.02 -9.84 4.43
N LEU A 6 -16.97 -9.68 5.76
CA LEU A 6 -17.97 -8.93 6.51
C LEU A 6 -17.99 -7.45 6.10
N HIS A 7 -16.83 -6.80 6.01
CA HIS A 7 -16.75 -5.41 5.55
C HIS A 7 -17.28 -5.19 4.14
N ILE A 8 -17.13 -6.19 3.25
CA ILE A 8 -17.69 -6.16 1.89
C ILE A 8 -19.22 -6.23 1.93
N VAL A 9 -19.79 -7.17 2.70
CA VAL A 9 -21.26 -7.36 2.79
C VAL A 9 -21.94 -6.15 3.44
N LEU A 10 -21.30 -5.53 4.43
CA LEU A 10 -21.80 -4.31 5.08
C LEU A 10 -21.65 -3.06 4.21
N GLY A 11 -21.02 -3.15 3.03
CA GLY A 11 -20.88 -2.04 2.10
C GLY A 11 -19.97 -0.91 2.59
N HIS A 12 -19.01 -1.22 3.48
CA HIS A 12 -18.08 -0.20 3.97
C HIS A 12 -17.17 0.30 2.84
N LEU A 13 -17.16 1.62 2.62
CA LEU A 13 -16.32 2.28 1.64
C LEU A 13 -15.23 3.10 2.32
N GLN A 14 -13.99 2.94 1.88
CA GLN A 14 -12.84 3.70 2.35
C GLN A 14 -12.15 4.34 1.15
N GLN A 15 -11.97 5.66 1.19
CA GLN A 15 -11.16 6.36 0.20
C GLN A 15 -9.67 6.04 0.41
N VAL A 16 -8.97 5.82 -0.69
CA VAL A 16 -7.55 5.43 -0.70
C VAL A 16 -6.84 6.11 -1.86
N ASP A 17 -5.59 6.52 -1.64
CA ASP A 17 -4.74 7.07 -2.68
C ASP A 17 -4.17 5.98 -3.60
N MET A 18 -3.91 6.37 -4.84
CA MET A 18 -3.39 5.50 -5.89
C MET A 18 -2.17 6.09 -6.59
N CYS A 19 -1.20 5.23 -6.89
CA CYS A 19 -0.11 5.54 -7.80
C CYS A 19 -0.56 5.32 -9.24
N SER A 20 -0.24 6.27 -10.12
CA SER A 20 -0.27 6.06 -11.57
C SER A 20 1.12 5.66 -12.05
N PHE A 21 1.17 4.64 -12.92
CA PHE A 21 2.41 4.13 -13.48
C PHE A 21 2.46 4.49 -14.95
N SER A 22 3.48 5.25 -15.34
CA SER A 22 3.68 5.65 -16.73
C SER A 22 5.06 5.23 -17.23
N SER A 23 5.14 4.98 -18.54
CA SER A 23 6.39 4.67 -19.25
C SER A 23 6.43 5.51 -20.52
N HIS A 24 7.54 6.22 -20.74
CA HIS A 24 7.72 7.09 -21.91
C HIS A 24 6.55 8.07 -22.16
N GLY A 25 6.01 8.63 -21.07
CA GLY A 25 4.87 9.56 -21.12
C GLY A 25 3.49 8.92 -21.31
N GLN A 26 3.40 7.60 -21.43
CA GLN A 26 2.13 6.88 -21.59
C GLN A 26 1.75 6.16 -20.29
N LEU A 27 0.48 6.30 -19.89
CA LEU A 27 -0.07 5.58 -18.72
C LEU A 27 -0.12 4.08 -19.02
N VAL A 28 0.37 3.27 -18.09
CA VAL A 28 0.37 1.81 -18.18
C VAL A 28 -0.70 1.20 -17.28
N HIS A 29 -0.72 1.56 -15.99
CA HIS A 29 -1.71 1.06 -15.03
C HIS A 29 -1.77 1.95 -13.77
N PHE A 30 -2.74 1.65 -12.89
CA PHE A 30 -2.81 2.18 -11.53
C PHE A 30 -2.45 1.10 -10.51
N GLY A 31 -2.06 1.49 -9.31
CA GLY A 31 -1.78 0.55 -8.22
C GLY A 31 -1.53 1.24 -6.88
N PHE A 32 -1.48 0.44 -5.81
CA PHE A 32 -1.31 0.95 -4.44
C PHE A 32 0.13 1.29 -4.09
N SER A 33 1.11 0.62 -4.70
CA SER A 33 2.52 0.82 -4.38
C SER A 33 3.43 0.43 -5.54
N ALA A 34 4.57 1.11 -5.60
CA ALA A 34 5.65 0.86 -6.53
C ALA A 34 6.88 0.42 -5.75
N MET A 35 7.54 -0.67 -6.17
CA MET A 35 8.80 -1.10 -5.58
C MET A 35 9.82 -1.34 -6.68
N PHE A 36 10.92 -0.60 -6.64
CA PHE A 36 12.09 -0.84 -7.49
C PHE A 36 13.23 -1.46 -6.67
N GLY A 37 13.97 -2.37 -7.29
CA GLY A 37 15.17 -2.98 -6.73
C GLY A 37 14.96 -4.10 -5.72
N PHE A 38 15.75 -4.11 -4.63
CA PHE A 38 15.86 -5.24 -3.70
C PHE A 38 14.50 -5.72 -3.16
N GLY A 39 13.64 -4.79 -2.73
CA GLY A 39 12.33 -5.11 -2.17
C GLY A 39 11.41 -5.80 -3.18
N GLY A 40 11.33 -5.25 -4.40
CA GLY A 40 10.54 -5.84 -5.49
C GLY A 40 11.07 -7.22 -5.91
N ARG A 41 12.39 -7.40 -6.00
CA ARG A 41 13.01 -8.70 -6.29
C ARG A 41 12.75 -9.72 -5.19
N SER A 42 12.83 -9.30 -3.92
CA SER A 42 12.50 -10.14 -2.78
C SER A 42 11.04 -10.57 -2.83
N LEU A 43 10.12 -9.63 -3.05
CA LEU A 43 8.69 -9.91 -3.17
C LEU A 43 8.41 -10.89 -4.31
N ALA A 44 8.96 -10.65 -5.51
CA ALA A 44 8.82 -11.55 -6.65
C ALA A 44 9.33 -12.98 -6.37
N ARG A 45 10.36 -13.14 -5.54
CA ARG A 45 10.85 -14.45 -5.11
C ARG A 45 9.95 -15.10 -4.06
N ALA A 46 9.37 -14.31 -3.16
CA ALA A 46 8.37 -14.80 -2.22
C ALA A 46 7.14 -15.33 -2.96
N GLU A 47 6.63 -14.57 -3.93
CA GLU A 47 5.46 -14.92 -4.74
C GLU A 47 5.62 -16.27 -5.47
N LYS A 48 6.82 -16.58 -5.95
CA LYS A 48 7.13 -17.88 -6.58
C LYS A 48 7.12 -19.07 -5.61
N LYS A 49 7.02 -18.84 -4.30
CA LYS A 49 7.08 -19.86 -3.24
C LYS A 49 5.85 -19.81 -2.33
N ARG A 50 4.67 -19.58 -2.92
CA ARG A 50 3.38 -19.55 -2.20
C ARG A 50 3.02 -20.84 -1.44
N TRP A 51 3.62 -21.97 -1.80
CA TRP A 51 3.45 -23.23 -1.05
C TRP A 51 4.09 -23.21 0.35
N MET A 52 5.05 -22.31 0.62
CA MET A 52 5.62 -22.13 1.96
C MET A 52 4.69 -21.30 2.85
N SER A 53 4.76 -21.49 4.18
CA SER A 53 4.11 -20.59 5.14
C SER A 53 4.63 -19.16 5.00
N SER A 54 3.79 -18.17 5.33
CA SER A 54 4.11 -16.75 5.10
C SER A 54 5.41 -16.30 5.75
N SER A 55 5.74 -16.74 6.98
CA SER A 55 7.00 -16.36 7.64
C SER A 55 8.21 -16.96 6.93
N ARG A 56 8.21 -18.27 6.69
CA ARG A 56 9.30 -18.98 6.00
C ARG A 56 9.52 -18.46 4.59
N ARG A 57 8.43 -18.17 3.88
CA ARG A 57 8.46 -17.59 2.53
C ARG A 57 9.16 -16.23 2.52
N ARG A 58 8.86 -15.36 3.49
CA ARG A 58 9.49 -14.06 3.65
C ARG A 58 10.98 -14.18 3.94
N GLU A 59 11.35 -14.99 4.93
CA GLU A 59 12.76 -15.23 5.29
C GLU A 59 13.54 -15.81 4.12
N TYR A 60 12.99 -16.84 3.46
CA TYR A 60 13.58 -17.43 2.26
C TYR A 60 13.83 -16.36 1.18
N ALA A 61 12.83 -15.55 0.89
CA ALA A 61 12.93 -14.52 -0.15
C ALA A 61 13.99 -13.46 0.19
N LEU A 62 14.04 -13.01 1.44
CA LEU A 62 15.05 -12.06 1.92
C LEU A 62 16.45 -12.63 1.82
N VAL A 63 16.70 -13.79 2.44
CA VAL A 63 18.01 -14.44 2.47
C VAL A 63 18.50 -14.74 1.06
N LYS A 64 17.63 -15.27 0.19
CA LYS A 64 18.03 -15.53 -1.20
C LYS A 64 18.37 -14.26 -1.95
N THR A 65 17.64 -13.16 -1.72
CA THR A 65 17.89 -11.88 -2.42
C THR A 65 19.17 -11.23 -1.92
N LEU A 66 19.43 -11.29 -0.61
CA LEU A 66 20.70 -10.86 -0.01
C LEU A 66 21.88 -11.66 -0.54
N ALA A 67 21.76 -12.99 -0.61
CA ALA A 67 22.81 -13.86 -1.15
C ALA A 67 23.11 -13.61 -2.65
N LYS A 68 22.23 -12.92 -3.36
CA LYS A 68 22.40 -12.51 -4.76
C LYS A 68 22.25 -11.00 -4.91
N LEU A 69 22.75 -10.24 -3.92
CA LEU A 69 22.62 -8.79 -3.92
C LEU A 69 23.38 -8.23 -5.13
N ARG A 70 22.66 -7.44 -5.93
CA ARG A 70 23.23 -6.68 -7.03
C ARG A 70 22.67 -5.26 -6.98
N PRO A 71 23.51 -4.23 -7.12
CA PRO A 71 23.03 -2.87 -7.32
C PRO A 71 22.20 -2.80 -8.61
N GLU A 72 21.23 -1.92 -8.62
CA GLU A 72 20.50 -1.55 -9.84
C GLU A 72 20.87 -0.12 -10.19
N GLU A 73 21.44 0.06 -11.37
CA GLU A 73 21.67 1.38 -11.95
C GLU A 73 20.31 2.00 -12.28
N CYS A 74 19.99 3.10 -11.62
CA CYS A 74 18.79 3.89 -11.90
C CYS A 74 19.00 5.35 -11.51
N GLN A 75 18.35 6.26 -12.24
CA GLN A 75 18.22 7.65 -11.84
C GLN A 75 16.90 7.83 -11.10
N LEU A 76 16.96 8.41 -9.90
CA LEU A 76 15.78 8.78 -9.13
C LEU A 76 15.59 10.29 -9.18
N SER A 77 14.36 10.70 -9.48
CA SER A 77 13.90 12.09 -9.33
C SER A 77 12.60 12.07 -8.54
N PHE A 78 12.35 13.14 -7.78
CA PHE A 78 11.13 13.27 -7.00
C PHE A 78 10.73 14.74 -6.89
N LEU A 79 9.42 14.97 -6.76
CA LEU A 79 8.86 16.27 -6.44
C LEU A 79 8.47 16.24 -4.95
N PRO A 80 9.13 17.01 -4.08
CA PRO A 80 8.78 17.03 -2.67
C PRO A 80 7.37 17.59 -2.48
N ALA A 81 6.59 16.98 -1.59
CA ALA A 81 5.33 17.58 -1.16
C ALA A 81 5.63 18.85 -0.36
N GLU A 82 4.84 19.90 -0.57
CA GLU A 82 4.94 21.09 0.26
C GLU A 82 4.53 20.76 1.70
N LYS A 83 5.24 21.33 2.68
CA LYS A 83 4.90 21.17 4.10
C LYS A 83 3.65 22.00 4.38
N SER A 84 2.48 21.39 4.35
CA SER A 84 1.25 22.01 4.85
C SER A 84 1.29 22.08 6.39
N ASN A 85 1.25 23.28 6.97
CA ASN A 85 1.10 23.51 8.42
C ASN A 85 -0.32 23.21 8.94
N HIS A 86 -1.00 22.20 8.37
CA HIS A 86 -2.41 21.96 8.69
C HIS A 86 -2.55 20.77 9.63
N SER A 87 -2.93 21.06 10.87
CA SER A 87 -3.38 20.11 11.88
C SER A 87 -4.65 19.39 11.41
N LEU A 88 -4.52 18.30 10.65
CA LEU A 88 -5.65 17.42 10.33
C LEU A 88 -5.73 16.29 11.36
N PHE A 89 -6.34 16.57 12.51
CA PHE A 89 -7.15 15.62 13.27
C PHE A 89 -8.13 16.43 14.12
N GLY A 90 -9.25 16.84 13.51
CA GLY A 90 -10.41 17.35 14.24
C GLY A 90 -11.37 16.19 14.50
N HIS A 91 -11.50 15.79 15.77
CA HIS A 91 -12.64 15.02 16.27
C HIS A 91 -13.94 15.78 15.95
N GLN A 92 -14.95 15.09 15.42
CA GLN A 92 -16.35 15.54 15.50
C GLN A 92 -17.13 14.46 16.23
N ASP A 93 -17.23 14.64 17.54
CA ASP A 93 -18.34 14.14 18.35
C ASP A 93 -19.32 15.30 18.57
N GLN A 94 -20.62 14.94 18.53
CA GLN A 94 -21.82 15.70 18.90
C GLN A 94 -22.46 16.57 17.81
N ASP A 95 -23.63 16.10 17.35
CA ASP A 95 -24.84 16.90 17.38
C ASP A 95 -25.95 16.10 18.11
N GLN A 96 -26.40 16.65 19.24
CA GLN A 96 -27.67 16.29 19.88
C GLN A 96 -28.81 16.84 19.02
N GLU A 97 -29.75 16.00 18.60
CA GLU A 97 -31.10 16.44 18.26
C GLU A 97 -32.06 15.95 19.35
N LYS A 98 -32.47 16.89 20.20
CA LYS A 98 -33.56 16.74 21.17
C LYS A 98 -34.81 17.40 20.56
N VAL A 99 -35.97 16.83 20.93
CA VAL A 99 -37.36 17.33 20.85
C VAL A 99 -38.03 17.12 19.48
N LYS A 100 -39.06 16.26 19.34
CA LYS A 100 -40.49 16.42 19.75
C LYS A 100 -41.25 15.11 19.41
N GLU A 101 -42.37 14.66 19.97
CA GLU A 101 -43.32 15.11 21.00
C GLU A 101 -44.52 14.13 20.93
N SER A 102 -44.95 13.54 22.06
CA SER A 102 -46.34 13.27 22.50
C SER A 102 -46.35 12.25 23.64
#